data_AF-A0A8T4Q6H8-F1
#
_entry.id   AF-A0A8T4Q6H8-F1
#
_cell.length_a   1.000
_cell.length_b   1.000
_cell.length_c   1.000
_cell.angle_alpha   90.00
_cell.angle_beta   90.00
_cell.angle_gamma   90.00
#
_symmetry.space_group_name_H-M   'P 1'
#
loop_
_entity.id
_entity.type
_entity.pdbx_description
1 polymer ?
#
loop_
_entity_poly.entity_id
_entity_poly.type
_entity_poly.pdbx_seq_one_letter_code
_entity_poly.pdbx_strand_id
1 'polypeptide(L)'
;MEQNLASLTEEDLKNMTPDQLRELQRKNCIFCQIISGKVQSKKVFEDEKSIAILDINPANPGHVLLMPKEHATIMPQISDIDIGYLFLVAKSLSKSGLKALKAEGSNIFVANGIAAGQKSPHFMIHIIPRKANDGIAGFGLLRRKMAKEELQAVQQAILKRSKESMPGNKAELILSLEAPKEPEKLEAKEQPPAIKFDKQKPKPSVEIRPAEETKGPEQSDDEGSIDLDDIARVLGRK
;
A
#
# COMPACT_ATOMS: atom_id res chain seq x y z
N MET A 1 -18.57 28.95 -8.03
CA MET A 1 -18.65 28.85 -6.55
C MET A 1 -17.73 27.72 -6.11
N GLU A 2 -16.48 28.02 -5.85
CA GLU A 2 -15.60 27.11 -5.10
C GLU A 2 -15.91 27.32 -3.62
N GLN A 3 -16.69 26.40 -3.04
CA GLN A 3 -16.92 26.41 -1.60
C GLN A 3 -15.66 25.87 -0.92
N ASN A 4 -15.04 26.69 -0.07
CA ASN A 4 -13.90 26.32 0.75
C ASN A 4 -14.39 25.33 1.84
N LEU A 5 -13.68 24.22 2.05
CA LEU A 5 -14.06 23.22 3.07
C LEU A 5 -14.18 23.84 4.47
N ALA A 6 -13.41 24.89 4.74
CA ALA A 6 -13.42 25.64 5.99
C ALA A 6 -14.72 26.42 6.26
N SER A 7 -15.61 26.56 5.27
CA SER A 7 -16.89 27.26 5.41
C SER A 7 -18.12 26.34 5.49
N LEU A 8 -17.95 25.02 5.43
CA LEU A 8 -19.06 24.06 5.51
C LEU A 8 -19.37 23.70 6.97
N THR A 9 -20.65 23.77 7.33
CA THR A 9 -21.14 23.33 8.64
C THR A 9 -21.42 21.83 8.67
N GLU A 10 -21.55 21.25 9.86
CA GLU A 10 -22.00 19.85 10.01
C GLU A 10 -23.38 19.60 9.40
N GLU A 11 -24.24 20.63 9.39
CA GLU A 11 -25.58 20.56 8.82
C GLU A 11 -25.53 20.56 7.28
N ASP A 12 -24.61 21.34 6.69
CA ASP A 12 -24.35 21.30 5.24
C ASP A 12 -23.91 19.91 4.79
N LEU A 13 -23.01 19.28 5.55
CA LEU A 13 -22.51 17.93 5.24
C LEU A 13 -23.61 16.87 5.35
N LYS A 14 -24.53 16.99 6.31
CA LYS A 14 -25.66 16.06 6.48
C LYS A 14 -26.70 16.18 5.36
N ASN A 15 -26.82 17.35 4.76
CA ASN A 15 -27.77 17.62 3.68
C ASN A 15 -27.23 17.29 2.29
N MET A 16 -25.94 16.96 2.16
CA MET A 16 -25.34 16.57 0.89
C MET A 16 -25.76 15.17 0.45
N THR A 17 -25.95 15.00 -0.85
CA THR A 17 -26.12 13.67 -1.45
C THR A 17 -24.82 12.86 -1.40
N PRO A 18 -24.89 11.52 -1.53
CA PRO A 18 -23.68 10.69 -1.61
C PRO A 18 -22.72 11.11 -2.73
N ASP A 19 -23.24 11.59 -3.87
CA ASP A 19 -22.43 12.09 -4.98
C ASP A 19 -21.73 13.41 -4.64
N GLN A 20 -22.42 14.33 -3.97
CA GLN A 20 -21.84 15.60 -3.52
C GLN A 20 -20.72 15.37 -2.51
N LEU A 21 -20.91 14.43 -1.57
CA LEU A 21 -19.86 14.05 -0.60
C LEU A 21 -18.63 13.44 -1.28
N ARG A 22 -18.84 12.53 -2.25
CA ARG A 22 -17.74 11.94 -3.03
C ARG A 22 -16.96 13.00 -3.79
N GLU A 23 -17.67 13.93 -4.43
CA GLU A 23 -17.04 15.02 -5.17
C GLU A 23 -16.23 15.95 -4.25
N LEU A 24 -16.78 16.24 -3.06
CA LEU A 24 -16.08 17.02 -2.04
C LEU A 24 -14.81 16.30 -1.57
N GLN A 25 -14.88 15.01 -1.27
CA GLN A 25 -13.72 14.20 -0.89
C GLN A 25 -12.65 14.20 -1.98
N ARG A 26 -13.05 14.00 -3.24
CA ARG A 26 -12.16 14.01 -4.40
C ARG A 26 -11.44 15.36 -4.56
N LYS A 27 -12.15 16.48 -4.45
CA LYS A 27 -11.56 17.83 -4.58
C LYS A 27 -10.54 18.16 -3.50
N ASN A 28 -10.77 17.66 -2.28
CA ASN A 28 -9.89 17.89 -1.13
C ASN A 28 -8.81 16.81 -0.97
N CYS A 29 -8.71 15.87 -1.90
CA CYS A 29 -7.71 14.82 -1.89
C CYS A 29 -6.48 15.25 -2.72
N ILE A 30 -5.33 15.42 -2.06
CA ILE A 30 -4.05 15.74 -2.74
C ILE A 30 -3.68 14.69 -3.80
N PHE A 31 -4.00 13.42 -3.56
CA PHE A 31 -3.73 12.37 -4.54
C PHE A 31 -4.65 12.43 -5.76
N CYS A 32 -5.90 12.88 -5.61
CA CYS A 32 -6.75 13.20 -6.77
C CYS A 32 -6.21 14.39 -7.56
N GLN A 33 -5.58 15.35 -6.89
CA GLN A 33 -4.90 16.47 -7.56
C GLN A 33 -3.65 16.00 -8.31
N ILE A 34 -2.89 15.05 -7.76
CA ILE A 34 -1.79 14.37 -8.48
C ILE A 34 -2.31 13.59 -9.68
N ILE A 35 -3.38 12.79 -9.50
CA ILE A 35 -4.02 12.00 -10.57
C ILE A 35 -4.50 12.90 -11.71
N SER A 36 -5.09 14.05 -11.39
CA SER A 36 -5.56 15.03 -12.38
C SER A 36 -4.46 15.90 -12.99
N GLY A 37 -3.20 15.76 -12.54
CA GLY A 37 -2.06 16.50 -13.05
C GLY A 37 -1.91 17.92 -12.50
N LYS A 38 -2.79 18.35 -11.57
CA LYS A 38 -2.66 19.64 -10.88
C LYS A 38 -1.42 19.72 -10.00
N VAL A 39 -0.96 18.56 -9.51
CA VAL A 39 0.24 18.43 -8.69
C VAL A 39 1.22 17.51 -9.39
N GLN A 40 2.45 17.99 -9.60
CA GLN A 40 3.49 17.20 -10.26
C GLN A 40 3.91 16.02 -9.39
N SER A 41 4.22 14.90 -10.05
CA SER A 41 4.74 13.70 -9.40
C SER A 41 5.67 12.94 -10.33
N LYS A 42 6.54 12.11 -9.75
CA LYS A 42 7.42 11.21 -10.51
C LYS A 42 6.68 9.89 -10.77
N LYS A 43 5.96 9.84 -11.89
CA LYS A 43 5.20 8.65 -12.31
C LYS A 43 6.14 7.54 -12.78
N VAL A 44 5.86 6.31 -12.34
CA VAL A 44 6.56 5.09 -12.81
C VAL A 44 5.63 4.17 -13.59
N PHE A 45 4.32 4.40 -13.52
CA PHE A 45 3.30 3.70 -14.27
C PHE A 45 2.01 4.53 -14.30
N GLU A 46 1.29 4.48 -15.41
CA GLU A 46 -0.04 5.07 -15.55
C GLU A 46 -0.80 4.36 -16.66
N ASP A 47 -2.08 4.08 -16.42
CA ASP A 47 -3.02 3.58 -17.41
C ASP A 47 -4.39 4.24 -17.23
N GLU A 48 -5.44 3.69 -17.83
CA GLU A 48 -6.81 4.22 -17.75
C GLU A 48 -7.41 4.14 -16.33
N LYS A 49 -6.98 3.19 -15.49
CA LYS A 49 -7.62 2.87 -14.20
C LYS A 49 -6.78 3.25 -12.99
N SER A 50 -5.46 3.36 -13.14
CA SER A 50 -4.51 3.42 -12.05
C SER A 50 -3.27 4.23 -12.40
N ILE A 51 -2.58 4.67 -11.36
CA ILE A 51 -1.33 5.42 -11.45
C ILE A 51 -0.39 4.97 -10.33
N ALA A 52 0.89 4.90 -10.62
CA ALA A 52 1.93 4.67 -9.63
C ALA A 52 2.98 5.77 -9.68
N ILE A 53 3.29 6.33 -8.52
CA ILE A 53 4.25 7.42 -8.35
C ILE A 53 5.32 7.03 -7.33
N LEU A 54 6.49 7.65 -7.40
CA LEU A 54 7.46 7.60 -6.31
C LEU A 54 6.97 8.42 -5.14
N ASP A 55 7.10 7.87 -3.93
CA ASP A 55 6.90 8.61 -2.69
C ASP A 55 7.99 9.67 -2.54
N ILE A 56 7.60 10.91 -2.23
CA ILE A 56 8.53 12.02 -1.96
C ILE A 56 9.20 11.90 -0.60
N ASN A 57 8.59 11.14 0.33
CA ASN A 57 9.12 10.80 1.64
C ASN A 57 9.32 9.28 1.72
N PRO A 58 10.20 8.70 0.89
CA PRO A 58 10.28 7.26 0.74
C PRO A 58 10.82 6.60 2.00
N ALA A 59 10.24 5.47 2.39
CA ALA A 59 10.83 4.62 3.42
C ALA A 59 12.19 4.03 2.98
N ASN A 60 12.31 3.70 1.69
CA ASN A 60 13.54 3.23 1.05
C ASN A 60 13.56 3.66 -0.42
N PRO A 61 14.73 3.74 -1.11
CA PRO A 61 14.76 4.05 -2.53
C PRO A 61 13.85 3.13 -3.35
N GLY A 62 13.05 3.74 -4.22
CA GLY A 62 12.04 3.03 -5.01
C GLY A 62 10.72 2.76 -4.29
N HIS A 63 10.44 3.42 -3.16
CA HIS A 63 9.10 3.41 -2.56
C HIS A 63 8.07 3.96 -3.54
N VAL A 64 7.19 3.08 -4.01
CA VAL A 64 6.12 3.40 -4.97
C VAL A 64 4.76 3.39 -4.26
N LEU A 65 3.93 4.38 -4.57
CA LEU A 65 2.54 4.47 -4.20
C LEU A 65 1.68 4.18 -5.43
N LEU A 66 1.02 3.03 -5.46
CA LEU A 66 0.06 2.65 -6.51
C LEU A 66 -1.36 2.96 -6.05
N MET A 67 -2.11 3.68 -6.88
CA MET A 67 -3.45 4.17 -6.56
C MET A 67 -4.42 3.94 -7.73
N PRO A 68 -5.71 3.67 -7.47
CA PRO A 68 -6.74 3.85 -8.48
C PRO A 68 -6.88 5.33 -8.83
N LYS A 69 -7.28 5.60 -10.08
CA LYS A 69 -7.65 6.94 -10.54
C LYS A 69 -8.99 7.38 -9.96
N GLU A 70 -9.91 6.43 -9.75
CA GLU A 70 -11.14 6.67 -9.01
C GLU A 70 -10.84 6.87 -7.51
N HIS A 71 -11.52 7.83 -6.89
CA HIS A 71 -11.34 8.11 -5.47
C HIS A 71 -12.00 7.03 -4.62
N ALA A 72 -11.20 6.34 -3.81
CA ALA A 72 -11.65 5.49 -2.74
C ALA A 72 -10.77 5.77 -1.52
N THR A 73 -11.36 5.92 -0.34
CA THR A 73 -10.59 6.18 0.89
C THR A 73 -9.92 4.91 1.40
N ILE A 74 -10.63 3.78 1.38
CA ILE A 74 -10.18 2.49 1.93
C ILE A 74 -10.52 1.35 0.98
N MET A 75 -9.80 0.23 1.11
CA MET A 75 -9.95 -0.94 0.25
C MET A 75 -11.41 -1.40 0.07
N PRO A 76 -12.27 -1.47 1.10
CA PRO A 76 -13.65 -1.93 0.94
C PRO A 76 -14.55 -1.08 0.03
N GLN A 77 -14.12 0.13 -0.34
CA GLN A 77 -14.84 0.99 -1.27
C GLN A 77 -14.48 0.72 -2.74
N ILE A 78 -13.48 -0.12 -3.00
CA ILE A 78 -13.01 -0.46 -4.34
C ILE A 78 -13.74 -1.72 -4.80
N SER A 79 -14.11 -1.77 -6.08
CA SER A 79 -14.72 -2.97 -6.68
C SER A 79 -13.77 -4.18 -6.64
N ASP A 80 -14.31 -5.39 -6.56
CA ASP A 80 -13.52 -6.63 -6.56
C ASP A 80 -12.64 -6.77 -7.81
N ILE A 81 -13.14 -6.28 -8.95
CA ILE A 81 -12.43 -6.30 -10.23
C ILE A 81 -11.22 -5.36 -10.17
N ASP A 82 -11.43 -4.13 -9.69
CA ASP A 82 -10.36 -3.12 -9.69
C ASP A 82 -9.34 -3.38 -8.59
N ILE A 83 -9.73 -3.89 -7.42
CA ILE A 83 -8.75 -4.28 -6.40
C ILE A 83 -7.90 -5.46 -6.87
N GLY A 84 -8.50 -6.44 -7.55
CA GLY A 84 -7.77 -7.53 -8.20
C GLY A 84 -6.77 -7.01 -9.24
N TYR A 85 -7.20 -6.07 -10.08
CA TYR A 85 -6.35 -5.40 -11.07
C TYR A 85 -5.16 -4.68 -10.43
N LEU A 86 -5.40 -3.87 -9.39
CA LEU A 86 -4.37 -3.12 -8.69
C LEU A 86 -3.27 -4.04 -8.11
N PHE A 87 -3.63 -5.21 -7.58
CA PHE A 87 -2.62 -6.17 -7.10
C PHE A 87 -1.82 -6.85 -8.23
N LEU A 88 -2.40 -7.02 -9.43
CA LEU A 88 -1.64 -7.45 -10.61
C LEU A 88 -0.61 -6.40 -11.03
N VAL A 89 -0.99 -5.12 -11.01
CA VAL A 89 -0.07 -4.00 -11.27
C VAL A 89 1.00 -3.94 -10.19
N ALA A 90 0.64 -4.06 -8.91
CA ALA A 90 1.58 -4.05 -7.79
C ALA A 90 2.64 -5.17 -7.89
N LYS A 91 2.23 -6.37 -8.30
CA LYS A 91 3.14 -7.50 -8.58
C LYS A 91 4.15 -7.14 -9.67
N SER A 92 3.70 -6.53 -10.76
CA SER A 92 4.57 -6.10 -11.87
C SER A 92 5.56 -5.02 -11.43
N LEU A 93 5.08 -4.02 -10.70
CA LEU A 93 5.93 -2.94 -10.17
C LEU A 93 6.95 -3.45 -9.16
N SER A 94 6.57 -4.34 -8.24
CA SER A 94 7.50 -4.99 -7.32
C SER A 94 8.60 -5.74 -8.08
N LYS A 95 8.24 -6.54 -9.09
CA LYS A 95 9.22 -7.25 -9.94
C LYS A 95 10.19 -6.28 -10.63
N SER A 96 9.68 -5.16 -11.13
CA SER A 96 10.52 -4.12 -11.76
C SER A 96 11.45 -3.46 -10.75
N GLY A 97 10.96 -3.08 -9.57
CA GLY A 97 11.75 -2.47 -8.49
C GLY A 97 12.84 -3.40 -7.97
N LEU A 98 12.54 -4.69 -7.79
CA LEU A 98 13.52 -5.72 -7.41
C LEU A 98 14.71 -5.75 -8.39
N LYS A 99 14.41 -5.79 -9.69
CA LYS A 99 15.44 -5.84 -10.74
C LYS A 99 16.21 -4.53 -10.86
N ALA A 100 15.50 -3.41 -10.98
CA ALA A 100 16.11 -2.11 -11.23
C ALA A 100 17.05 -1.67 -10.09
N LEU A 101 16.69 -1.98 -8.85
CA LEU A 101 17.44 -1.54 -7.67
C LEU A 101 18.36 -2.62 -7.08
N LYS A 102 18.40 -3.81 -7.71
CA LYS A 102 19.08 -5.00 -7.19
C LYS A 102 18.66 -5.26 -5.74
N ALA A 103 17.35 -5.15 -5.47
CA ALA A 103 16.78 -5.39 -4.15
C ALA A 103 16.55 -6.89 -3.94
N GLU A 104 16.63 -7.32 -2.68
CA GLU A 104 16.55 -8.73 -2.29
C GLU A 104 15.11 -9.14 -1.94
N GLY A 105 14.25 -8.16 -1.67
CA GLY A 105 12.83 -8.37 -1.38
C GLY A 105 12.02 -7.09 -1.54
N SER A 106 10.73 -7.17 -1.24
CA SER A 106 9.86 -5.98 -1.19
C SER A 106 8.81 -6.13 -0.10
N ASN A 107 8.51 -5.05 0.62
CA ASN A 107 7.27 -4.95 1.36
C ASN A 107 6.17 -4.43 0.44
N ILE A 108 5.02 -5.10 0.48
CA ILE A 108 3.80 -4.64 -0.17
C ILE A 108 2.74 -4.58 0.91
N PHE A 109 2.17 -3.40 1.16
CA PHE A 109 1.14 -3.25 2.21
C PHE A 109 0.13 -2.17 1.86
N VAL A 110 -1.02 -2.26 2.55
CA VAL A 110 -2.09 -1.27 2.55
C VAL A 110 -2.37 -0.88 3.99
N ALA A 111 -2.41 0.41 4.27
CA ALA A 111 -2.94 0.93 5.53
C ALA A 111 -4.41 1.35 5.31
N ASN A 112 -5.36 0.55 5.80
CA ASN A 112 -6.78 0.85 5.73
C ASN A 112 -7.25 1.55 7.02
N GLY A 113 -7.39 2.86 6.97
CA GLY A 113 -7.81 3.71 8.08
C GLY A 113 -6.66 4.28 8.90
N ILE A 114 -6.95 5.39 9.61
CA ILE A 114 -5.97 6.16 10.39
C ILE A 114 -5.29 5.30 11.45
N ALA A 115 -6.05 4.44 12.14
CA ALA A 115 -5.52 3.53 13.16
C ALA A 115 -4.54 2.48 12.59
N ALA A 116 -4.64 2.17 11.29
CA ALA A 116 -3.71 1.29 10.59
C ALA A 116 -2.48 2.03 10.01
N GLY A 117 -2.39 3.35 10.23
CA GLY A 117 -1.29 4.20 9.75
C GLY A 117 -1.57 4.92 8.43
N GLN A 118 -2.80 4.91 7.92
CA GLN A 118 -3.16 5.67 6.73
C GLN A 118 -2.99 7.18 6.97
N LYS A 119 -2.27 7.87 6.08
CA LYS A 119 -1.95 9.30 6.21
C LYS A 119 -2.86 10.23 5.43
N SER A 120 -3.48 9.72 4.37
CA SER A 120 -4.32 10.51 3.48
C SER A 120 -5.54 9.69 3.04
N PRO A 121 -6.70 10.33 2.83
CA PRO A 121 -7.94 9.64 2.49
C PRO A 121 -8.01 9.19 1.01
N HIS A 122 -6.94 8.62 0.46
CA HIS A 122 -6.91 7.94 -0.83
C HIS A 122 -6.27 6.57 -0.66
N PHE A 123 -6.90 5.53 -1.17
CA PHE A 123 -6.38 4.18 -1.10
C PHE A 123 -5.08 4.08 -1.90
N MET A 124 -4.05 3.51 -1.29
CA MET A 124 -2.79 3.25 -1.96
C MET A 124 -2.19 1.93 -1.52
N ILE A 125 -1.55 1.24 -2.46
CA ILE A 125 -0.69 0.09 -2.22
C ILE A 125 0.74 0.62 -2.17
N HIS A 126 1.39 0.48 -1.01
CA HIS A 126 2.80 0.77 -0.85
C HIS A 126 3.62 -0.40 -1.37
N ILE A 127 4.63 -0.10 -2.19
CA ILE A 127 5.57 -1.09 -2.72
C ILE A 127 6.98 -0.58 -2.41
N ILE A 128 7.67 -1.22 -1.48
CA ILE A 128 8.98 -0.79 -0.98
C ILE A 128 10.01 -1.88 -1.26
N PRO A 129 10.92 -1.69 -2.23
CA PRO A 129 12.08 -2.54 -2.42
C PRO A 129 12.96 -2.56 -1.16
N ARG A 130 13.47 -3.73 -0.78
CA ARG A 130 14.23 -3.98 0.46
C ARG A 130 15.59 -4.61 0.16
N LYS A 131 16.60 -4.22 0.93
CA LYS A 131 17.93 -4.84 0.92
C LYS A 131 18.28 -5.31 2.32
N ALA A 132 19.19 -6.27 2.43
CA ALA A 132 19.73 -6.61 3.73
C ALA A 132 20.33 -5.36 4.39
N ASN A 133 20.04 -5.15 5.68
CA ASN A 133 20.57 -4.05 6.49
C ASN A 133 20.24 -2.64 5.98
N ASP A 134 19.09 -2.44 5.32
CA ASP A 134 18.62 -1.13 4.86
C ASP A 134 18.08 -0.20 5.97
N GLY A 135 18.38 -0.49 7.24
CA GLY A 135 18.00 0.33 8.39
C GLY A 135 16.51 0.23 8.80
N ILE A 136 15.68 -0.49 8.04
CA ILE A 136 14.27 -0.71 8.38
C ILE A 136 14.14 -2.05 9.12
N ALA A 137 13.93 -1.99 10.44
CA ALA A 137 13.80 -3.16 11.31
C ALA A 137 12.50 -3.94 11.04
N GLY A 138 12.54 -4.87 10.08
CA GLY A 138 11.40 -5.73 9.74
C GLY A 138 10.13 -4.96 9.35
N PHE A 139 9.00 -5.66 9.31
CA PHE A 139 7.67 -5.04 9.33
C PHE A 139 7.23 -5.14 10.79
N GLY A 140 7.17 -4.04 11.54
CA GLY A 140 7.14 -3.94 13.01
C GLY A 140 5.93 -4.55 13.74
N LEU A 141 5.49 -5.75 13.37
CA LEU A 141 4.38 -6.48 13.95
C LEU A 141 4.84 -7.13 15.26
N LEU A 142 4.52 -6.47 16.36
CA LEU A 142 4.68 -7.03 17.69
C LEU A 142 3.76 -8.24 17.86
N ARG A 143 4.35 -9.38 18.23
CA ARG A 143 3.59 -10.60 18.53
C ARG A 143 2.96 -10.48 19.91
N ARG A 144 1.64 -10.63 19.99
CA ARG A 144 0.89 -10.76 21.25
C ARG A 144 0.53 -12.22 21.47
N LYS A 145 0.58 -12.68 22.72
CA LYS A 145 0.01 -13.98 23.11
C LYS A 145 -1.49 -13.81 23.28
N MET A 146 -2.26 -14.81 22.88
CA MET A 146 -3.71 -14.90 23.08
C MET A 146 -4.04 -16.29 23.61
N ALA A 147 -5.05 -16.39 24.49
CA ALA A 147 -5.54 -17.67 24.97
C ALA A 147 -6.26 -18.43 23.85
N LYS A 148 -6.36 -19.77 23.97
CA LYS A 148 -6.98 -20.62 22.95
C LYS A 148 -8.47 -20.27 22.79
N GLU A 149 -9.13 -20.00 23.90
CA GLU A 149 -10.55 -19.65 23.97
C GLU A 149 -10.80 -18.28 23.31
N GLU A 150 -9.91 -17.31 23.52
CA GLU A 150 -9.97 -16.00 22.87
C GLU A 150 -9.80 -16.11 21.35
N LEU A 151 -8.84 -16.94 20.89
CA LEU A 151 -8.63 -17.19 19.47
C LEU A 151 -9.88 -17.81 18.82
N GLN A 152 -10.52 -18.76 19.50
CA GLN A 152 -11.76 -19.39 19.03
C GLN A 152 -12.91 -18.38 18.95
N ALA A 153 -13.06 -17.52 19.97
CA ALA A 153 -14.08 -16.47 19.96
C ALA A 153 -13.89 -15.47 18.81
N VAL A 154 -12.64 -15.03 18.56
CA VAL A 154 -12.31 -14.14 17.44
C VAL A 154 -12.58 -14.81 16.10
N GLN A 155 -12.21 -16.08 15.93
CA GLN A 155 -12.49 -16.84 14.71
C GLN A 155 -14.00 -16.88 14.43
N GLN A 156 -14.82 -17.22 15.43
CA GLN A 156 -16.28 -17.29 15.27
C GLN A 156 -16.89 -15.93 14.90
N ALA A 157 -16.41 -14.85 15.52
CA ALA A 157 -16.85 -13.50 15.22
C ALA A 157 -16.55 -13.11 13.75
N ILE A 158 -15.35 -13.42 13.26
CA ILE A 158 -14.95 -13.17 11.87
C ILE A 158 -15.77 -14.01 10.90
N LEU A 159 -15.91 -15.33 11.16
CA LEU A 159 -16.68 -16.25 10.31
C LEU A 159 -18.14 -15.83 10.16
N LYS A 160 -18.75 -15.34 11.25
CA LYS A 160 -20.12 -14.86 11.24
C LYS A 160 -20.30 -13.71 10.24
N ARG A 161 -19.34 -12.77 10.20
CA ARG A 161 -19.39 -11.58 9.33
C ARG A 161 -18.93 -11.86 7.91
N SER A 162 -17.94 -12.74 7.71
CA SER A 162 -17.43 -13.04 6.37
C SER A 162 -18.47 -13.72 5.47
N LYS A 163 -19.46 -14.43 6.05
CA LYS A 163 -20.59 -15.00 5.30
C LYS A 163 -21.37 -13.94 4.52
N GLU A 164 -21.44 -12.71 5.04
CA GLU A 164 -22.23 -11.62 4.48
C GLU A 164 -21.46 -10.86 3.37
N SER A 165 -20.13 -10.97 3.34
CA SER A 165 -19.26 -10.07 2.56
C SER A 165 -18.32 -10.74 1.57
N MET A 166 -18.23 -12.07 1.52
CA MET A 166 -17.28 -12.77 0.64
C MET A 166 -17.81 -12.93 -0.79
N PRO A 167 -16.99 -12.68 -1.82
CA PRO A 167 -17.39 -12.85 -3.21
C PRO A 167 -17.55 -14.34 -3.57
N GLY A 168 -18.74 -14.71 -4.03
CA GLY A 168 -19.07 -16.06 -4.49
C GLY A 168 -19.44 -17.04 -3.36
N ASN A 169 -20.65 -17.61 -3.44
CA ASN A 169 -21.20 -18.62 -2.53
C ASN A 169 -20.50 -20.01 -2.66
N LYS A 170 -19.16 -20.03 -2.81
CA LYS A 170 -18.34 -21.24 -3.07
C LYS A 170 -17.18 -21.44 -2.11
N ALA A 171 -17.00 -20.57 -1.11
CA ALA A 171 -16.30 -21.02 0.07
C ALA A 171 -17.31 -21.90 0.81
N GLU A 172 -17.19 -23.22 0.70
CA GLU A 172 -17.58 -24.10 1.80
C GLU A 172 -16.91 -23.52 3.04
N LEU A 173 -17.66 -22.70 3.77
CA LEU A 173 -17.14 -21.82 4.80
C LEU A 173 -16.87 -22.69 6.01
N ILE A 174 -15.75 -23.44 5.94
CA ILE A 174 -15.28 -24.50 6.85
C ILE A 174 -16.31 -24.78 7.96
N LEU A 175 -17.39 -25.45 7.60
CA LEU A 175 -18.49 -25.76 8.50
C LEU A 175 -18.39 -27.23 8.90
N SER A 176 -17.22 -27.59 9.42
CA SER A 176 -16.96 -28.86 10.09
C SER A 176 -15.63 -28.77 10.84
N LEU A 177 -15.61 -28.05 11.95
CA LEU A 177 -14.56 -28.26 12.94
C LEU A 177 -15.24 -28.65 14.25
N GLU A 178 -15.38 -29.96 14.43
CA GLU A 178 -15.51 -30.57 15.74
C GLU A 178 -14.45 -29.97 16.68
N ALA A 179 -14.81 -29.83 17.96
CA ALA A 179 -13.89 -29.33 18.98
C ALA A 179 -12.53 -30.06 18.87
N PRO A 180 -11.38 -29.34 18.96
CA PRO A 180 -10.08 -29.98 18.82
C PRO A 180 -9.94 -31.04 19.91
N LYS A 181 -9.86 -32.32 19.50
CA LYS A 181 -9.41 -33.41 20.37
C LYS A 181 -8.06 -32.97 20.96
N GLU A 182 -7.86 -33.23 22.25
CA GLU A 182 -6.63 -32.90 22.95
C GLU A 182 -5.42 -33.32 22.11
N PRO A 183 -4.38 -32.47 22.00
CA PRO A 183 -3.21 -32.84 21.23
C PRO A 183 -2.57 -34.07 21.89
N GLU A 184 -2.50 -35.18 21.17
CA GLU A 184 -1.56 -36.25 21.48
C GLU A 184 -0.16 -35.61 21.65
N LYS A 185 0.53 -35.99 22.73
CA LYS A 185 1.87 -35.49 23.04
C LYS A 185 2.80 -35.73 21.86
N LEU A 186 3.00 -34.71 21.03
CA LEU A 186 4.08 -34.69 20.05
C LEU A 186 5.39 -34.53 20.82
N GLU A 187 6.11 -35.64 20.95
CA GLU A 187 7.50 -35.64 21.38
C GLU A 187 8.30 -34.69 20.47
N ALA A 188 9.15 -33.87 21.11
CA ALA A 188 9.96 -32.86 20.45
C ALA A 188 10.88 -33.51 19.41
N LYS A 189 10.49 -33.43 18.13
CA LYS A 189 11.42 -33.68 17.02
C LYS A 189 12.19 -32.38 16.74
N GLU A 190 13.50 -32.56 16.62
CA GLU A 190 14.56 -31.56 16.61
C GLU A 190 14.33 -30.39 15.63
N GLN A 191 14.90 -29.24 15.98
CA GLN A 191 14.90 -28.02 15.17
C GLN A 191 15.40 -28.33 13.74
N PRO A 192 14.76 -27.78 12.68
CA PRO A 192 15.34 -27.87 11.35
C PRO A 192 16.69 -27.13 11.32
N PRO A 193 17.69 -27.66 10.61
CA PRO A 193 19.06 -27.15 10.69
C PRO A 193 19.13 -25.71 10.14
N ALA A 194 19.97 -24.89 10.78
CA ALA A 194 20.27 -23.55 10.33
C ALA A 194 20.81 -23.55 8.90
N ILE A 195 20.17 -22.80 8.01
CA ILE A 195 20.70 -22.55 6.66
C ILE A 195 21.95 -21.67 6.82
N LYS A 196 23.12 -22.28 6.65
CA LYS A 196 24.41 -21.55 6.60
C LYS A 196 24.54 -20.88 5.24
N PHE A 197 24.58 -19.55 5.22
CA PHE A 197 25.01 -18.81 4.03
C PHE A 197 26.52 -19.02 3.85
N ASP A 198 26.89 -19.72 2.79
CA ASP A 198 28.27 -19.96 2.42
C ASP A 198 28.92 -18.65 1.93
N LYS A 199 29.83 -18.13 2.75
CA LYS A 199 30.64 -16.94 2.43
C LYS A 199 31.86 -17.34 1.63
N GLN A 200 31.72 -17.82 0.39
CA GLN A 200 32.85 -17.88 -0.54
C GLN A 200 32.41 -18.31 -1.94
N LYS A 201 32.24 -17.34 -2.86
CA LYS A 201 32.66 -17.47 -4.27
C LYS A 201 33.05 -16.08 -4.79
N PRO A 202 34.18 -15.93 -5.50
CA PRO A 202 34.68 -14.62 -5.94
C PRO A 202 33.82 -14.07 -7.09
N LYS A 203 33.69 -12.74 -7.12
CA LYS A 203 33.01 -11.97 -8.17
C LYS A 203 33.71 -12.15 -9.53
N PRO A 204 32.98 -12.23 -10.66
CA PRO A 204 33.57 -11.85 -11.94
C PRO A 204 33.60 -10.32 -12.03
N SER A 205 34.79 -9.76 -12.24
CA SER A 205 35.01 -8.37 -12.61
C SER A 205 34.57 -8.16 -14.06
N VAL A 206 33.64 -7.23 -14.29
CA VAL A 206 33.30 -6.74 -15.63
C VAL A 206 33.58 -5.24 -15.63
N GLU A 207 34.51 -4.84 -16.50
CA GLU A 207 34.87 -3.45 -16.74
C GLU A 207 33.69 -2.68 -17.35
N ILE A 208 33.43 -1.50 -16.79
CA ILE A 208 32.37 -0.59 -17.21
C ILE A 208 32.97 0.41 -18.20
N ARG A 209 32.37 0.56 -19.39
CA ARG A 209 32.63 1.69 -20.29
C ARG A 209 31.77 2.89 -19.88
N PRO A 210 32.28 4.14 -19.93
CA PRO A 210 31.51 5.32 -19.56
C PRO A 210 30.44 5.64 -20.62
N ALA A 211 29.28 6.12 -20.16
CA ALA A 211 28.17 6.56 -20.99
C ALA A 211 28.28 8.06 -21.27
N GLU A 212 27.97 8.47 -22.51
CA GLU A 212 27.94 9.85 -22.97
C GLU A 212 26.72 10.61 -22.43
N GLU A 213 26.94 11.87 -22.04
CA GLU A 213 25.92 12.82 -21.60
C GLU A 213 25.10 13.33 -22.78
N THR A 214 23.78 13.30 -22.67
CA THR A 214 22.90 14.11 -23.52
C THR A 214 22.00 14.98 -22.64
N LYS A 215 22.16 16.30 -22.79
CA LYS A 215 21.29 17.33 -22.21
C LYS A 215 20.01 17.44 -23.05
N GLY A 216 18.86 17.42 -22.37
CA GLY A 216 17.56 17.81 -22.91
C GLY A 216 16.94 18.94 -22.09
N PRO A 217 16.06 19.76 -22.68
CA PRO A 217 15.99 21.20 -22.40
C PRO A 217 15.11 21.60 -21.22
N GLU A 218 15.40 22.80 -20.72
CA GLU A 218 14.67 23.59 -19.72
C GLU A 218 13.33 24.16 -20.24
N GLN A 219 12.54 24.69 -19.30
CA GLN A 219 11.35 25.57 -19.39
C GLN A 219 10.01 24.87 -19.09
N SER A 220 9.06 25.47 -18.36
CA SER A 220 8.96 26.79 -17.71
C SER A 220 7.82 26.73 -16.69
N ASP A 221 7.92 27.52 -15.62
CA ASP A 221 6.88 27.72 -14.61
C ASP A 221 5.69 28.53 -15.16
N ASP A 222 4.47 28.15 -14.82
CA ASP A 222 3.57 28.94 -13.95
C ASP A 222 2.11 28.43 -14.05
N GLU A 223 1.46 28.38 -12.89
CA GLU A 223 0.02 28.46 -12.60
C GLU A 223 -0.36 27.55 -11.42
N GLY A 224 -0.31 28.14 -10.22
CA GLY A 224 -0.96 27.63 -9.01
C GLY A 224 -0.26 26.44 -8.35
N SER A 225 1.04 26.57 -8.07
CA SER A 225 1.81 25.51 -7.41
C SER A 225 1.30 25.24 -5.99
N ILE A 226 0.61 24.12 -5.82
CA ILE A 226 0.50 23.48 -4.51
C ILE A 226 1.92 23.00 -4.16
N ASP A 227 2.47 23.56 -3.10
CA ASP A 227 3.86 23.37 -2.70
C ASP A 227 4.12 21.89 -2.38
N LEU A 228 5.29 21.37 -2.79
CA LEU A 228 5.74 20.04 -2.40
C LEU A 228 5.81 19.91 -0.87
N ASP A 229 5.99 21.03 -0.16
CA ASP A 229 5.95 21.09 1.30
C ASP A 229 4.54 20.80 1.87
N ASP A 230 3.46 21.15 1.17
CA ASP A 230 2.09 20.81 1.58
C ASP A 230 1.84 19.30 1.44
N ILE A 231 2.38 18.68 0.40
CA ILE A 231 2.35 17.21 0.23
C ILE A 231 3.16 16.56 1.34
N ALA A 232 4.34 17.09 1.66
CA ALA A 232 5.19 16.55 2.72
C ALA A 232 4.51 16.62 4.10
N ARG A 233 3.76 17.69 4.38
CA ARG A 233 2.96 17.83 5.60
C ARG A 233 1.83 16.80 5.67
N VAL A 234 1.09 16.57 4.58
CA VAL A 234 0.04 15.53 4.51
C VAL A 234 0.61 14.12 4.71
N LEU A 235 1.82 13.86 4.19
CA LEU A 235 2.50 12.57 4.34
C LEU A 235 3.25 12.42 5.67
N GLY A 236 3.17 13.40 6.56
CA GLY A 236 3.60 13.29 7.95
C GLY A 236 5.03 13.71 8.24
N ARG A 237 5.62 14.60 7.43
CA ARG A 237 6.85 15.31 7.82
C ARG A 237 6.52 16.28 8.97
N LYS A 238 7.29 16.22 10.06
CA LYS A 238 7.37 17.30 11.05
C LYS A 238 8.34 18.36 10.56
#